data_AF-A0A847M962-F1
#
_entry.id   AF-A0A847M962-F1
#
_cell.length_a   1.000
_cell.length_b   1.000
_cell.length_c   1.000
_cell.angle_alpha   90.00
_cell.angle_beta   90.00
_cell.angle_gamma   90.00
#
_symmetry.space_group_name_H-M   'P 1'
#
loop_
_entity.id
_entity.type
_entity.pdbx_description
1 polymer ?
#
loop_
_entity_poly.entity_id
_entity_poly.type
_entity_poly.pdbx_seq_one_letter_code
_entity_poly.pdbx_strand_id
1 'polypeptide(L)'
;MWQRIRMIFRSLFGWMVRGAENPELILRQHMDDLRARLPELNRQVAEVVKLEKMLEMQQERLAQKVTTLDAEVVAAVKLGDSHKEAAKTLIAALEAARQELAETEAQLEQARVNSQRAMQMRDAYEKRIKQQIEEAMRQISRAKRARIEEEMASLMSSFQVGDTTEVVDRMTAQIDERLARAQARTQVAGASVETEIYDAKAAAVEAQTEQKYLEYQRQLGLVPDEETAGAARTMEPIADAETETEQRPAATETEIQES
;
A
#
# COMPACT_ATOMS: atom_id res chain seq x y z
N MET A 1 -20.84 8.54 -38.99
CA MET A 1 -20.72 8.12 -37.57
C MET A 1 -20.47 9.28 -36.61
N TRP A 2 -19.62 10.26 -36.94
CA TRP A 2 -19.34 11.44 -36.12
C TRP A 2 -20.58 12.22 -35.65
N GLN A 3 -21.59 12.38 -36.51
CA GLN A 3 -22.84 13.02 -36.10
C GLN A 3 -23.66 12.21 -35.10
N ARG A 4 -23.58 10.87 -35.14
CA ARG A 4 -24.25 10.02 -34.15
C ARG A 4 -23.54 10.10 -32.79
N ILE A 5 -22.21 10.18 -32.77
CA ILE A 5 -21.42 10.44 -31.56
C ILE A 5 -21.75 11.81 -30.99
N ARG A 6 -21.81 12.86 -31.82
CA ARG A 6 -22.20 14.21 -31.39
C ARG A 6 -23.63 14.28 -30.88
N MET A 7 -24.54 13.45 -31.42
CA MET A 7 -25.93 13.36 -30.97
C MET A 7 -26.04 12.63 -29.63
N ILE A 8 -25.25 11.57 -29.40
CA ILE A 8 -25.13 10.87 -28.12
C ILE A 8 -24.52 11.78 -27.05
N PHE A 9 -23.45 12.53 -27.39
CA PHE A 9 -22.88 13.55 -26.51
C PHE A 9 -23.90 14.65 -26.20
N ARG A 10 -24.65 15.15 -27.18
CA ARG A 10 -25.65 16.21 -26.96
C ARG A 10 -26.88 15.72 -26.20
N SER A 11 -27.27 14.45 -26.33
CA SER A 11 -28.35 13.85 -25.54
C SER A 11 -27.92 13.51 -24.11
N LEU A 12 -26.65 13.15 -23.88
CA LEU A 12 -26.07 13.03 -22.53
C LEU A 12 -26.09 14.38 -21.79
N PHE A 13 -25.77 15.48 -22.48
CA PHE A 13 -25.87 16.83 -21.92
C PHE A 13 -27.31 17.32 -21.72
N GLY A 14 -28.27 16.93 -22.58
CA GLY A 14 -29.67 17.33 -22.48
C GLY A 14 -30.45 16.72 -21.31
N TRP A 15 -30.04 15.55 -20.82
CA TRP A 15 -30.58 14.92 -19.60
C TRP A 15 -29.90 15.46 -18.33
N MET A 16 -28.61 15.82 -18.42
CA MET A 16 -27.85 16.39 -17.32
C MET A 16 -28.37 17.75 -16.83
N VAL A 17 -29.08 18.52 -17.66
CA VAL A 17 -29.66 19.84 -17.27
C VAL A 17 -30.90 19.71 -16.37
N ARG A 18 -31.55 18.54 -16.30
CA ARG A 18 -32.76 18.33 -15.46
C ARG A 18 -32.56 17.39 -14.27
N GLY A 19 -31.37 16.80 -14.12
CA GLY A 19 -30.93 16.02 -12.94
C GLY A 19 -29.53 16.43 -12.48
N ALA A 20 -29.23 17.73 -12.57
CA ALA A 20 -27.91 18.34 -12.47
C ALA A 20 -27.42 18.51 -11.02
N GLU A 21 -27.00 17.46 -10.34
CA GLU A 21 -26.30 17.61 -9.06
C GLU A 21 -24.78 17.47 -9.26
N ASN A 22 -24.15 18.57 -9.67
CA ASN A 22 -22.70 18.83 -9.61
C ASN A 22 -21.76 17.90 -10.44
N PRO A 23 -21.15 18.38 -11.55
CA PRO A 23 -20.15 17.60 -12.32
C PRO A 23 -18.91 17.19 -11.49
N GLU A 24 -18.60 17.93 -10.43
CA GLU A 24 -17.57 17.55 -9.46
C GLU A 24 -17.90 16.24 -8.73
N LEU A 25 -19.18 16.00 -8.41
CA LEU A 25 -19.62 14.81 -7.69
C LEU A 25 -19.44 13.56 -8.54
N ILE A 26 -19.76 13.64 -9.83
CA ILE A 26 -19.57 12.55 -10.80
C ILE A 26 -18.09 12.19 -10.92
N LEU A 27 -17.19 13.18 -11.00
CA LEU A 27 -15.75 12.93 -11.09
C LEU A 27 -15.19 12.32 -9.80
N ARG A 28 -15.66 12.77 -8.62
CA ARG A 28 -15.30 12.16 -7.33
C ARG A 28 -15.76 10.71 -7.24
N GLN A 29 -17.03 10.46 -7.57
CA GLN A 29 -17.57 9.10 -7.61
C GLN A 29 -16.76 8.21 -8.56
N HIS A 30 -16.43 8.71 -9.75
CA HIS A 30 -15.63 7.97 -10.70
C HIS A 30 -14.23 7.63 -10.16
N MET A 31 -13.57 8.58 -9.48
CA MET A 31 -12.28 8.32 -8.82
C MET A 31 -12.39 7.24 -7.73
N ASP A 32 -13.46 7.27 -6.95
CA ASP A 32 -13.70 6.29 -5.89
C ASP A 32 -14.02 4.91 -6.47
N ASP A 33 -14.79 4.83 -7.56
CA ASP A 33 -15.05 3.60 -8.30
C ASP A 33 -13.74 3.01 -8.88
N LEU A 34 -12.86 3.85 -9.42
CA LEU A 34 -11.55 3.41 -9.93
C LEU A 34 -10.69 2.84 -8.79
N ARG A 35 -10.64 3.52 -7.64
CA ARG A 35 -9.93 3.04 -6.44
C ARG A 35 -10.51 1.74 -5.92
N ALA A 36 -11.84 1.58 -5.95
CA ALA A 36 -12.52 0.38 -5.48
C ALA A 36 -12.22 -0.87 -6.34
N ARG A 37 -11.82 -0.69 -7.61
CA ARG A 37 -11.45 -1.78 -8.51
C ARG A 37 -10.03 -2.33 -8.29
N LEU A 38 -9.12 -1.55 -7.67
CA LEU A 38 -7.75 -1.99 -7.39
C LEU A 38 -7.70 -3.25 -6.51
N PRO A 39 -8.44 -3.31 -5.37
CA PRO A 39 -8.49 -4.49 -4.53
C PRO A 39 -8.95 -5.74 -5.27
N GLU A 40 -9.94 -5.63 -6.16
CA GLU A 40 -10.45 -6.75 -6.94
C GLU A 40 -9.39 -7.27 -7.92
N LEU A 41 -8.73 -6.36 -8.65
CA LEU A 41 -7.64 -6.73 -9.55
C LEU A 41 -6.47 -7.39 -8.80
N ASN A 42 -6.10 -6.85 -7.64
CA ASN A 42 -5.04 -7.42 -6.81
C ASN A 42 -5.38 -8.83 -6.34
N ARG A 43 -6.64 -9.12 -5.99
CA ARG A 43 -7.09 -10.47 -5.65
C ARG A 43 -6.98 -11.42 -6.84
N GLN A 44 -7.42 -11.00 -8.02
CA GLN A 44 -7.33 -11.83 -9.24
C GLN A 44 -5.88 -12.17 -9.57
N VAL A 45 -4.96 -11.19 -9.49
CA VAL A 45 -3.52 -11.42 -9.71
C VAL A 45 -2.97 -12.36 -8.64
N ALA A 46 -3.34 -12.18 -7.38
CA ALA A 46 -2.91 -13.04 -6.28
C ALA A 46 -3.32 -14.50 -6.50
N GLU A 47 -4.53 -14.76 -7.02
CA GLU A 47 -4.97 -16.12 -7.35
C GLU A 47 -4.12 -16.78 -8.45
N VAL A 48 -3.74 -16.03 -9.49
CA VAL A 48 -2.87 -16.55 -10.55
C VAL A 48 -1.46 -16.84 -10.01
N VAL A 49 -0.91 -15.95 -9.19
CA VAL A 49 0.40 -16.14 -8.55
C VAL A 49 0.36 -17.30 -7.55
N LYS A 50 -0.74 -17.47 -6.83
CA LYS A 50 -0.95 -18.62 -5.93
C LYS A 50 -0.88 -19.94 -6.69
N LEU A 51 -1.52 -20.02 -7.86
CA LEU A 51 -1.46 -21.22 -8.71
C LEU A 51 -0.02 -21.53 -9.14
N GLU A 52 0.73 -20.53 -9.59
CA GLU A 52 2.15 -20.69 -9.91
C GLU A 52 2.95 -21.25 -8.72
N LYS A 53 2.77 -20.65 -7.52
CA LYS A 53 3.49 -21.09 -6.32
C LYS A 53 3.11 -22.49 -5.88
N MET A 54 1.84 -22.88 -6.02
CA MET A 54 1.41 -24.24 -5.75
C MET A 54 2.08 -25.24 -6.69
N LEU A 55 2.17 -24.93 -7.99
CA LEU A 55 2.84 -25.78 -8.97
C LEU A 55 4.35 -25.86 -8.72
N GLU A 56 4.98 -24.76 -8.30
CA GLU A 56 6.40 -24.73 -7.92
C GLU A 56 6.68 -25.65 -6.73
N MET A 57 5.84 -25.58 -5.68
CA MET A 57 5.94 -26.49 -4.54
C MET A 57 5.68 -27.95 -4.92
N GLN A 58 4.77 -28.21 -5.86
CA GLN A 58 4.50 -29.57 -6.35
C GLN A 58 5.69 -30.12 -7.13
N GLN A 59 6.28 -29.31 -8.02
CA GLN A 59 7.49 -29.66 -8.76
C GLN A 59 8.62 -30.03 -7.79
N GLU A 60 8.87 -29.21 -6.77
CA GLU A 60 9.95 -29.46 -5.80
C GLU A 60 9.75 -30.80 -5.07
N ARG A 61 8.53 -31.08 -4.61
CA ARG A 61 8.19 -32.36 -3.96
C ARG A 61 8.39 -33.55 -4.90
N LEU A 62 7.98 -33.42 -6.17
CA LEU A 62 8.14 -34.48 -7.17
C LEU A 62 9.61 -34.70 -7.52
N ALA A 63 10.40 -33.63 -7.63
CA ALA A 63 11.84 -33.72 -7.88
C ALA A 63 12.57 -34.44 -6.74
N GLN A 64 12.22 -34.14 -5.49
CA GLN A 64 12.73 -34.87 -4.33
C GLN A 64 12.31 -36.35 -4.37
N LYS A 65 11.03 -36.64 -4.66
CA LYS A 65 10.53 -38.01 -4.79
C LYS A 65 11.26 -38.80 -5.88
N VAL A 66 11.50 -38.20 -7.04
CA VAL A 66 12.30 -38.80 -8.12
C VAL A 66 13.71 -39.11 -7.65
N THR A 67 14.35 -38.20 -6.92
CA THR A 67 15.71 -38.40 -6.40
C THR A 67 15.77 -39.56 -5.40
N THR A 68 14.80 -39.64 -4.48
CA THR A 68 14.71 -40.72 -3.50
C THR A 68 14.46 -42.07 -4.18
N LEU A 69 13.48 -42.14 -5.09
CA LEU A 69 13.17 -43.37 -5.83
C LEU A 69 14.35 -43.83 -6.70
N ASP A 70 15.10 -42.91 -7.31
CA ASP A 70 16.28 -43.25 -8.10
C ASP A 70 17.36 -43.91 -7.22
N ALA A 71 17.63 -43.36 -6.04
CA ALA A 71 18.55 -43.96 -5.08
C ALA A 71 18.09 -45.35 -4.59
N GLU A 72 16.79 -45.51 -4.31
CA GLU A 72 16.19 -46.78 -3.92
C GLU A 72 16.26 -47.84 -5.03
N VAL A 73 15.99 -47.45 -6.29
CA VAL A 73 16.15 -48.31 -7.47
C VAL A 73 17.60 -48.77 -7.59
N VAL A 74 18.57 -47.85 -7.49
CA VAL A 74 20.00 -48.20 -7.56
C VAL A 74 20.38 -49.18 -6.45
N ALA A 75 19.87 -49.00 -5.23
CA ALA A 75 20.12 -49.93 -4.14
C ALA A 75 19.49 -51.31 -4.39
N ALA A 76 18.22 -51.36 -4.82
CA ALA A 76 17.50 -52.61 -5.08
C ALA A 76 18.14 -53.42 -6.23
N VAL A 77 18.61 -52.75 -7.29
CA VAL A 77 19.31 -53.40 -8.40
C VAL A 77 20.65 -53.99 -7.94
N LYS A 78 21.38 -53.30 -7.05
CA LYS A 78 22.65 -53.81 -6.49
C LYS A 78 22.49 -55.06 -5.63
N LEU A 79 21.31 -55.29 -5.04
CA LEU A 79 21.01 -56.50 -4.25
C LEU A 79 20.83 -57.77 -5.11
N GLY A 80 20.81 -57.63 -6.44
CA GLY A 80 20.80 -58.76 -7.38
C GLY A 80 19.46 -59.46 -7.53
N ASP A 81 19.47 -60.67 -8.11
CA ASP A 81 18.27 -61.35 -8.61
C ASP A 81 17.22 -61.67 -7.53
N SER A 82 17.62 -61.81 -6.27
CA SER A 82 16.71 -62.07 -5.14
C SER A 82 15.73 -60.90 -4.88
N HIS A 83 16.05 -59.69 -5.33
CA HIS A 83 15.24 -58.48 -5.14
C HIS A 83 14.69 -57.92 -6.46
N LYS A 84 14.77 -58.70 -7.55
CA LYS A 84 14.42 -58.25 -8.91
C LYS A 84 13.00 -57.74 -9.05
N GLU A 85 12.01 -58.40 -8.43
CA GLU A 85 10.62 -57.95 -8.50
C GLU A 85 10.40 -56.64 -7.73
N ALA A 86 11.07 -56.44 -6.59
CA ALA A 86 11.05 -55.18 -5.86
C ALA A 86 11.74 -54.04 -6.62
N ALA A 87 12.84 -54.34 -7.34
CA ALA A 87 13.49 -53.36 -8.21
C ALA A 87 12.55 -52.92 -9.36
N LYS A 88 11.82 -53.86 -9.99
CA LYS A 88 10.86 -53.53 -11.05
C LYS A 88 9.73 -52.62 -10.58
N THR A 89 9.19 -52.84 -9.37
CA THR A 89 8.13 -51.99 -8.84
C THR A 89 8.63 -50.57 -8.54
N LEU A 90 9.84 -50.44 -7.99
CA LEU A 90 10.48 -49.13 -7.76
C LEU A 90 10.77 -48.40 -9.08
N ILE A 91 11.22 -49.12 -10.12
CA ILE A 91 11.44 -48.54 -11.46
C ILE A 91 10.13 -47.99 -12.03
N ALA A 92 9.04 -48.76 -11.96
CA ALA A 92 7.73 -48.31 -12.43
C ALA A 92 7.25 -47.06 -11.67
N ALA A 93 7.47 -47.02 -10.34
CA ALA A 93 7.15 -45.84 -9.53
C ALA A 93 8.01 -44.62 -9.90
N LEU A 94 9.29 -44.82 -10.19
CA LEU A 94 10.21 -43.77 -10.63
C LEU A 94 9.80 -43.20 -11.99
N GLU A 95 9.46 -44.06 -12.95
CA GLU A 95 8.98 -43.64 -14.28
C GLU A 95 7.70 -42.82 -14.17
N ALA A 96 6.73 -43.28 -13.36
CA ALA A 96 5.50 -42.53 -13.11
C ALA A 96 5.78 -41.17 -12.46
N ALA A 97 6.66 -41.11 -11.46
CA ALA A 97 7.03 -39.85 -10.80
C ALA A 97 7.76 -38.88 -11.76
N ARG A 98 8.60 -39.39 -12.66
CA ARG A 98 9.27 -38.58 -13.70
C ARG A 98 8.27 -38.02 -14.71
N GLN A 99 7.28 -38.81 -15.12
CA GLN A 99 6.23 -38.33 -16.01
C GLN A 99 5.40 -37.23 -15.35
N GLU A 100 4.97 -37.44 -14.10
CA GLU A 100 4.22 -36.45 -13.33
C GLU A 100 5.02 -35.16 -13.13
N LEU A 101 6.33 -35.28 -12.86
CA LEU A 101 7.24 -34.13 -12.77
C LEU A 101 7.28 -33.35 -14.08
N ALA A 102 7.50 -34.01 -15.22
CA ALA A 102 7.55 -33.36 -16.53
C ALA A 102 6.25 -32.66 -16.90
N GLU A 103 5.10 -33.27 -16.59
CA GLU A 103 3.78 -32.65 -16.79
C GLU A 103 3.61 -31.41 -15.89
N THR A 104 4.02 -31.51 -14.62
CA THR A 104 3.97 -30.39 -13.66
C THR A 104 4.88 -29.24 -14.09
N GLU A 105 6.07 -29.53 -14.61
CA GLU A 105 7.01 -28.52 -15.12
C GLU A 105 6.43 -27.75 -16.31
N ALA A 106 5.78 -28.44 -17.24
CA ALA A 106 5.10 -27.80 -18.37
C ALA A 106 3.96 -26.88 -17.89
N GLN A 107 3.18 -27.32 -16.89
CA GLN A 107 2.12 -26.50 -16.29
C GLN A 107 2.69 -25.29 -15.55
N LEU A 108 3.79 -25.47 -14.80
CA LEU A 108 4.47 -24.40 -14.08
C LEU A 108 4.98 -23.31 -15.03
N GLU A 109 5.57 -23.69 -16.16
CA GLU A 109 6.05 -22.72 -17.15
C GLU A 109 4.89 -21.88 -17.71
N GLN A 110 3.76 -22.51 -18.04
CA GLN A 110 2.58 -21.78 -18.46
C GLN A 110 2.02 -20.87 -17.34
N ALA A 111 2.06 -21.33 -16.09
CA ALA A 111 1.63 -20.55 -14.94
C ALA A 111 2.53 -19.32 -14.71
N ARG A 112 3.86 -19.44 -14.86
CA ARG A 112 4.81 -18.33 -14.81
C ARG A 112 4.54 -17.26 -15.86
N VAL A 113 4.28 -17.67 -17.09
CA VAL A 113 3.92 -16.72 -18.16
C VAL A 113 2.61 -15.99 -17.82
N ASN A 114 1.62 -16.72 -17.30
CA ASN A 114 0.32 -16.15 -16.95
C ASN A 114 0.40 -15.19 -15.76
N SER A 115 1.15 -15.55 -14.72
CA SER A 115 1.34 -14.70 -13.53
C SER A 115 2.10 -13.42 -13.89
N GLN A 116 3.16 -13.53 -14.69
CA GLN A 116 3.93 -12.37 -15.14
C GLN A 116 3.05 -11.42 -15.97
N ARG A 117 2.24 -11.95 -16.89
CA ARG A 117 1.27 -11.14 -17.65
C ARG A 117 0.23 -10.49 -16.73
N ALA A 118 -0.29 -11.21 -15.74
CA ALA A 118 -1.24 -10.66 -14.77
C ALA A 118 -0.63 -9.50 -13.97
N MET A 119 0.63 -9.64 -13.51
CA MET A 119 1.36 -8.56 -12.82
C MET A 119 1.56 -7.35 -13.74
N GLN A 120 1.97 -7.55 -14.99
CA GLN A 120 2.14 -6.45 -15.95
C GLN A 120 0.82 -5.72 -16.23
N MET A 121 -0.29 -6.46 -16.36
CA MET A 121 -1.61 -5.88 -16.57
C MET A 121 -2.07 -5.07 -15.36
N ARG A 122 -1.79 -5.56 -14.14
CA ARG A 122 -2.02 -4.81 -12.89
C ARG A 122 -1.25 -3.49 -12.89
N ASP A 123 0.04 -3.54 -13.17
CA ASP A 123 0.90 -2.35 -13.13
C ASP A 123 0.48 -1.32 -14.18
N ALA A 124 0.11 -1.77 -15.38
CA ALA A 124 -0.41 -0.92 -16.44
C ALA A 124 -1.76 -0.29 -16.03
N TYR A 125 -2.64 -1.07 -15.40
CA TYR A 125 -3.93 -0.59 -14.91
C TYR A 125 -3.78 0.43 -13.78
N GLU A 126 -2.87 0.18 -12.83
CA GLU A 126 -2.58 1.10 -11.73
C GLU A 126 -2.06 2.45 -12.26
N LYS A 127 -1.12 2.42 -13.21
CA LYS A 127 -0.61 3.64 -13.88
C LYS A 127 -1.74 4.40 -14.57
N ARG A 128 -2.62 3.70 -15.30
CA ARG A 128 -3.78 4.32 -15.98
C ARG A 128 -4.72 4.96 -14.98
N ILE A 129 -5.01 4.31 -13.86
CA ILE A 129 -5.88 4.86 -12.81
C ILE A 129 -5.26 6.11 -12.20
N LYS A 130 -3.96 6.10 -11.89
CA LYS A 130 -3.27 7.30 -11.37
C LYS A 130 -3.43 8.48 -12.33
N GLN A 131 -3.19 8.26 -13.63
CA GLN A 131 -3.39 9.29 -14.66
C GLN A 131 -4.84 9.79 -14.73
N GLN A 132 -5.83 8.89 -14.71
CA GLN A 132 -7.24 9.26 -14.73
C GLN A 132 -7.67 10.04 -13.48
N ILE A 133 -7.17 9.66 -12.30
CA ILE A 133 -7.40 10.37 -11.05
C ILE A 133 -6.78 11.79 -11.12
N GLU A 134 -5.56 11.92 -11.62
CA GLU A 134 -4.92 13.23 -11.79
C GLU A 134 -5.70 14.11 -12.79
N GLU A 135 -6.17 13.55 -13.90
CA GLU A 135 -7.01 14.26 -14.86
C GLU A 135 -8.33 14.72 -14.24
N ALA A 136 -9.02 13.84 -13.51
CA ALA A 136 -10.24 14.16 -12.79
C ALA A 136 -10.01 15.29 -11.77
N MET A 137 -8.93 15.23 -10.99
CA MET A 137 -8.56 16.30 -10.04
C MET A 137 -8.29 17.64 -10.75
N ARG A 138 -7.59 17.62 -11.90
CA ARG A 138 -7.37 18.83 -12.71
C ARG A 138 -8.70 19.41 -13.20
N GLN A 139 -9.64 18.57 -13.62
CA GLN A 139 -10.97 19.01 -14.07
C GLN A 139 -11.81 19.57 -12.93
N ILE A 140 -11.81 18.91 -11.76
CA ILE A 140 -12.47 19.42 -10.54
C ILE A 140 -11.91 20.80 -10.16
N SER A 141 -10.58 20.98 -10.18
CA SER A 141 -9.95 22.28 -9.90
C SER A 141 -10.37 23.38 -10.89
N ARG A 142 -10.51 23.04 -12.19
CA ARG A 142 -11.02 23.98 -13.20
C ARG A 142 -12.50 24.32 -12.98
N ALA A 143 -13.33 23.31 -12.70
CA ALA A 143 -14.76 23.50 -12.42
C ALA A 143 -14.96 24.40 -11.18
N LYS A 144 -14.19 24.16 -10.11
CA LYS A 144 -14.21 24.98 -8.90
C LYS A 144 -13.85 26.45 -9.18
N ARG A 145 -12.83 26.70 -10.02
CA ARG A 145 -12.46 28.07 -10.44
C ARG A 145 -13.55 28.73 -11.25
N ALA A 146 -14.10 28.03 -12.25
CA ALA A 146 -15.19 28.55 -13.07
C ALA A 146 -16.43 28.91 -12.23
N ARG A 147 -16.76 28.08 -11.22
CA ARG A 147 -17.84 28.39 -10.26
C ARG A 147 -17.56 29.65 -9.46
N ILE A 148 -16.33 29.84 -8.97
CA ILE A 148 -15.93 31.05 -8.25
C ILE A 148 -16.05 32.28 -9.17
N GLU A 149 -15.60 32.18 -10.43
CA GLU A 149 -15.71 33.27 -11.41
C GLU A 149 -17.18 33.61 -11.70
N GLU A 150 -18.04 32.61 -11.86
CA GLU A 150 -19.49 32.78 -12.05
C GLU A 150 -20.16 33.44 -10.83
N GLU A 151 -19.84 32.98 -9.62
CA GLU A 151 -20.31 33.58 -8.36
C GLU A 151 -19.87 35.05 -8.25
N MET A 152 -18.61 35.36 -8.59
CA MET A 152 -18.09 36.74 -8.60
C MET A 152 -18.79 37.61 -9.65
N ALA A 153 -19.02 37.10 -10.86
CA ALA A 153 -19.72 37.83 -11.91
C ALA A 153 -21.20 38.08 -11.55
N SER A 154 -21.87 37.09 -10.93
CA SER A 154 -23.23 37.22 -10.40
C SER A 154 -23.30 38.28 -9.30
N LEU A 155 -22.32 38.29 -8.38
CA LEU A 155 -22.18 39.33 -7.38
C LEU A 155 -22.01 40.70 -8.06
N MET A 156 -21.07 40.85 -9.01
CA MET A 156 -20.85 42.11 -9.74
C MET A 156 -22.08 42.60 -10.52
N SER A 157 -22.85 41.69 -11.12
CA SER A 157 -24.13 42.02 -11.75
C SER A 157 -25.17 42.48 -10.72
N SER A 158 -25.17 41.89 -9.53
CA SER A 158 -26.06 42.32 -8.43
C SER A 158 -25.65 43.68 -7.84
N PHE A 159 -24.34 43.99 -7.85
CA PHE A 159 -23.80 45.31 -7.48
C PHE A 159 -24.21 46.42 -8.46
N GLN A 160 -24.43 46.13 -9.75
CA GLN A 160 -24.86 47.14 -10.73
C GLN A 160 -26.34 47.56 -10.58
N VAL A 161 -27.16 46.80 -9.84
CA VAL A 161 -28.63 46.98 -9.79
C VAL A 161 -29.12 47.45 -8.41
N GLY A 162 -28.25 47.61 -7.42
CA GLY A 162 -28.62 48.02 -6.06
C GLY A 162 -27.59 48.91 -5.37
N ASP A 163 -28.09 49.85 -4.59
CA ASP A 163 -27.37 50.88 -3.82
C ASP A 163 -26.07 50.33 -3.19
N THR A 164 -24.92 50.81 -3.67
CA THR A 164 -23.58 50.26 -3.45
C THR A 164 -23.15 50.18 -1.98
N THR A 165 -23.82 50.89 -1.09
CA THR A 165 -23.43 51.03 0.33
C THR A 165 -23.82 49.80 1.16
N GLU A 166 -25.03 49.26 0.98
CA GLU A 166 -25.52 48.10 1.77
C GLU A 166 -24.78 46.79 1.45
N VAL A 167 -24.22 46.68 0.24
CA VAL A 167 -23.53 45.46 -0.21
C VAL A 167 -22.09 45.41 0.28
N VAL A 168 -21.41 46.56 0.40
CA VAL A 168 -20.06 46.65 0.99
C VAL A 168 -20.09 46.25 2.46
N ASP A 169 -21.09 46.69 3.22
CA ASP A 169 -21.26 46.28 4.61
C ASP A 169 -21.51 44.77 4.74
N ARG A 170 -22.33 44.20 3.85
CA ARG A 170 -22.60 42.75 3.83
C ARG A 170 -21.37 41.92 3.47
N MET A 171 -20.53 42.40 2.54
CA MET A 171 -19.28 41.74 2.19
C MET A 171 -18.23 41.83 3.29
N THR A 172 -18.13 42.99 3.95
CA THR A 172 -17.25 43.17 5.10
C THR A 172 -17.63 42.19 6.21
N ALA A 173 -18.92 42.09 6.53
CA ALA A 173 -19.42 41.11 7.49
C ALA A 173 -19.14 39.65 7.09
N GLN A 174 -19.25 39.29 5.80
CA GLN A 174 -18.92 37.95 5.32
C GLN A 174 -17.42 37.62 5.38
N ILE A 175 -16.56 38.60 5.09
CA ILE A 175 -15.10 38.46 5.18
C ILE A 175 -14.72 38.27 6.65
N ASP A 176 -15.27 39.08 7.55
CA ASP A 176 -15.05 38.97 8.99
C ASP A 176 -15.50 37.61 9.53
N GLU A 177 -16.68 37.13 9.10
CA GLU A 177 -17.18 35.81 9.48
C GLU A 177 -16.27 34.67 8.98
N ARG A 178 -15.79 34.75 7.73
CA ARG A 178 -14.86 33.75 7.18
C ARG A 178 -13.51 33.76 7.90
N LEU A 179 -12.99 34.95 8.21
CA LEU A 179 -11.75 35.11 8.97
C LEU A 179 -11.90 34.54 10.38
N ALA A 180 -12.99 34.85 11.07
CA ALA A 180 -13.30 34.34 12.41
C ALA A 180 -13.42 32.81 12.41
N ARG A 181 -14.12 32.21 11.43
CA ARG A 181 -14.22 30.74 11.31
C ARG A 181 -12.88 30.08 11.01
N ALA A 182 -12.05 30.68 10.16
CA ALA A 182 -10.71 30.15 9.86
C ALA A 182 -9.82 30.20 11.11
N GLN A 183 -9.79 31.32 11.82
CA GLN A 183 -9.06 31.47 13.09
C GLN A 183 -9.56 30.50 14.15
N ALA A 184 -10.88 30.31 14.28
CA ALA A 184 -11.46 29.34 15.21
C ALA A 184 -11.03 27.91 14.89
N ARG A 185 -11.01 27.51 13.61
CA ARG A 185 -10.52 26.18 13.21
C ARG A 185 -9.05 25.98 13.53
N THR A 186 -8.21 27.00 13.33
CA THR A 186 -6.78 26.93 13.68
C THR A 186 -6.56 26.84 15.18
N GLN A 187 -7.34 27.58 15.99
CA GLN A 187 -7.26 27.50 17.45
C GLN A 187 -7.70 26.14 17.99
N VAL A 188 -8.81 25.58 17.49
CA VAL A 188 -9.30 24.25 17.89
C VAL A 188 -8.31 23.15 17.48
N ALA A 189 -7.77 23.21 16.26
CA ALA A 189 -6.77 22.23 15.80
C ALA A 189 -5.45 22.34 16.58
N GLY A 190 -5.03 23.56 16.95
CA GLY A 190 -3.86 23.75 17.81
C GLY A 190 -4.07 23.20 19.22
N ALA A 191 -5.25 23.41 19.81
CA ALA A 191 -5.59 22.92 21.13
C ALA A 191 -5.71 21.38 21.19
N SER A 192 -6.26 20.74 20.15
CA SER A 192 -6.38 19.28 20.09
C SER A 192 -5.01 18.60 19.95
N VAL A 193 -4.13 19.12 19.09
CA VAL A 193 -2.77 18.56 18.90
C VAL A 193 -1.92 18.70 20.17
N GLU A 194 -2.03 19.82 20.89
CA GLU A 194 -1.30 20.00 22.15
C GLU A 194 -1.79 19.02 23.23
N THR A 195 -3.09 18.74 23.27
CA THR A 195 -3.70 17.78 24.20
C THR A 195 -3.28 16.34 23.84
N GLU A 196 -3.28 15.98 22.56
CA GLU A 196 -2.81 14.67 22.09
C GLU A 196 -1.31 14.44 22.37
N ILE A 197 -0.47 15.47 22.23
CA ILE A 197 0.96 15.39 22.57
C ILE A 197 1.15 15.22 24.08
N TYR A 198 0.35 15.90 24.89
CA TYR A 198 0.39 15.76 26.34
C TYR A 198 -0.02 14.34 26.78
N ASP A 199 -1.12 13.82 26.25
CA ASP A 199 -1.61 12.47 26.56
C ASP A 199 -0.63 11.39 26.09
N ALA A 200 -0.03 11.54 24.90
CA ALA A 200 0.99 10.63 24.39
C ALA A 200 2.26 10.62 25.27
N LYS A 201 2.69 11.78 25.77
CA LYS A 201 3.82 11.87 26.72
C LYS A 201 3.49 11.22 28.05
N ALA A 202 2.28 11.39 28.57
CA ALA A 202 1.83 10.75 29.81
C ALA A 202 1.81 9.22 29.67
N ALA A 203 1.22 8.70 28.60
CA ALA A 203 1.18 7.26 28.32
C ALA A 203 2.58 6.66 28.10
N ALA A 204 3.50 7.38 27.46
CA ALA A 204 4.87 6.93 27.28
C ALA A 204 5.65 6.86 28.61
N VAL A 205 5.43 7.82 29.52
CA VAL A 205 6.04 7.81 30.87
C VAL A 205 5.46 6.67 31.71
N GLU A 206 4.16 6.42 31.63
CA GLU A 206 3.50 5.31 32.33
C GLU A 206 4.01 3.96 31.83
N ALA A 207 4.09 3.77 30.50
CA ALA A 207 4.65 2.55 29.91
C ALA A 207 6.12 2.32 30.30
N GLN A 208 6.95 3.38 30.33
CA GLN A 208 8.33 3.27 30.81
C GLN A 208 8.42 2.96 32.30
N THR A 209 7.50 3.50 33.10
CA THR A 209 7.45 3.24 34.55
C THR A 209 7.03 1.81 34.83
N GLU A 210 6.05 1.30 34.09
CA GLU A 210 5.60 -0.09 34.17
C GLU A 210 6.71 -1.07 33.72
N GLN A 211 7.41 -0.77 32.63
CA GLN A 211 8.57 -1.56 32.18
C GLN A 211 9.66 -1.60 33.25
N LYS A 212 10.01 -0.45 33.85
CA LYS A 212 10.99 -0.39 34.95
C LYS A 212 10.52 -1.14 36.19
N TYR A 213 9.23 -1.09 36.49
CA TYR A 213 8.64 -1.82 37.62
C TYR A 213 8.74 -3.34 37.40
N LEU A 214 8.42 -3.82 36.20
CA LEU A 214 8.57 -5.22 35.81
C LEU A 214 10.05 -5.67 35.83
N GLU A 215 10.97 -4.83 35.36
CA GLU A 215 12.41 -5.08 35.47
C GLU A 215 12.87 -5.19 36.93
N TYR A 216 12.34 -4.32 37.81
CA TYR A 216 12.65 -4.36 39.24
C TYR A 216 12.06 -5.61 39.93
N GLN A 217 10.84 -6.01 39.54
CA GLN A 217 10.24 -7.27 40.01
C GLN A 217 11.02 -8.51 39.56
N ARG A 218 11.57 -8.51 38.34
CA ARG A 218 12.48 -9.54 37.84
C ARG A 218 13.78 -9.59 38.64
N GLN A 219 14.37 -8.43 38.95
CA GLN A 219 15.58 -8.34 39.77
C GLN A 219 15.37 -8.81 41.22
N LEU A 220 14.15 -8.68 41.75
CA LEU A 220 13.78 -9.12 43.10
C LEU A 220 13.25 -10.56 43.15
N GLY A 221 13.14 -11.27 42.02
CA GLY A 221 12.74 -12.68 41.95
C GLY A 221 11.26 -12.96 42.29
N LEU A 222 10.36 -11.99 42.08
CA LEU A 222 8.95 -12.07 42.48
C LEU A 222 7.99 -12.48 41.35
N VAL A 223 8.50 -12.79 40.15
CA VAL A 223 7.70 -13.24 38.99
C VAL A 223 8.38 -14.47 38.36
N PRO A 224 7.64 -15.55 38.01
CA PRO A 224 8.24 -16.74 37.41
C PRO A 224 8.72 -16.49 35.98
N ASP A 225 9.91 -16.99 35.66
CA ASP A 225 10.44 -17.08 34.28
C ASP A 225 9.60 -18.10 33.49
N GLU A 226 8.81 -17.61 32.54
CA GLU A 226 8.27 -18.43 31.46
C GLU A 226 9.16 -18.22 30.24
N GLU A 227 10.06 -19.18 29.99
CA GLU A 227 10.73 -19.32 28.71
C GLU A 227 9.91 -20.18 27.75
N THR A 228 9.87 -19.71 26.50
CA THR A 228 9.57 -20.38 25.22
C THR A 228 8.14 -20.44 24.69
N ALA A 229 7.83 -19.46 23.83
CA ALA A 229 7.33 -19.77 22.49
C ALA A 229 7.89 -18.77 21.47
N GLY A 230 8.79 -19.23 20.59
CA GLY A 230 9.02 -18.58 19.29
C GLY A 230 10.41 -18.01 18.98
N ALA A 231 11.50 -18.65 19.40
CA ALA A 231 12.76 -18.53 18.64
C ALA A 231 12.71 -19.49 17.44
N ALA A 232 12.79 -18.96 16.23
CA ALA A 232 13.92 -19.26 15.33
C ALA A 232 13.75 -18.56 13.97
N ARG A 233 14.54 -17.51 13.72
CA ARG A 233 15.70 -17.47 12.78
C ARG A 233 15.27 -17.00 11.37
N THR A 234 15.90 -16.03 10.70
CA THR A 234 17.31 -15.58 10.61
C THR A 234 17.29 -14.26 9.79
N MET A 235 17.92 -13.15 10.22
CA MET A 235 19.26 -12.65 9.81
C MET A 235 19.59 -12.90 8.32
N GLU A 236 20.08 -12.00 7.46
CA GLU A 236 20.60 -10.60 7.44
C GLU A 236 20.99 -10.33 5.94
N PRO A 237 21.72 -9.27 5.44
CA PRO A 237 22.53 -8.23 6.12
C PRO A 237 22.42 -6.80 5.52
N ILE A 238 23.13 -5.85 6.15
CA ILE A 238 24.25 -5.02 5.60
C ILE A 238 24.94 -4.45 6.87
N ALA A 239 26.04 -5.08 7.32
CA ALA A 239 27.44 -4.69 7.07
C ALA A 239 27.74 -3.23 7.50
N ASP A 240 28.29 -3.07 8.71
CA ASP A 240 29.71 -2.70 8.99
C ASP A 240 29.96 -1.19 8.78
N ALA A 241 30.12 -0.40 9.84
CA ALA A 241 31.37 -0.09 10.57
C ALA A 241 31.45 1.47 10.53
N GLU A 242 31.93 2.23 11.51
CA GLU A 242 33.05 2.04 12.42
C GLU A 242 32.75 2.80 13.73
N THR A 243 33.09 2.16 14.84
CA THR A 243 33.51 2.80 16.08
C THR A 243 34.81 3.55 15.85
N GLU A 244 34.93 4.78 16.36
CA GLU A 244 36.21 5.17 16.95
C GLU A 244 36.00 5.98 18.23
N THR A 245 36.53 5.40 19.29
CA THR A 245 36.61 5.87 20.66
C THR A 245 37.77 6.86 20.77
N GLU A 246 37.69 7.68 21.82
CA GLU A 246 38.83 8.07 22.67
C GLU A 246 39.55 9.42 22.46
N GLN A 247 39.84 9.99 23.65
CA GLN A 247 40.94 10.90 24.00
C GLN A 247 40.68 12.41 23.98
N ARG A 248 40.22 12.89 25.14
CA ARG A 248 40.71 14.11 25.79
C ARG A 248 42.21 13.93 26.14
N PRO A 249 43.05 15.00 26.13
CA PRO A 249 43.04 15.92 27.27
C PRO A 249 43.39 17.41 26.99
N ALA A 250 43.06 18.22 28.00
CA ALA A 250 43.73 19.44 28.49
C ALA A 250 44.06 20.64 27.56
N ALA A 251 43.29 21.72 27.78
CA ALA A 251 43.70 23.11 28.04
C ALA A 251 44.92 23.71 27.32
N THR A 252 44.71 24.81 26.58
CA THR A 252 45.39 26.10 26.83
C THR A 252 44.52 27.25 26.31
N GLU A 253 44.43 28.32 27.12
CA GLU A 253 43.95 29.65 26.77
C GLU A 253 44.63 30.23 25.52
N THR A 254 44.00 31.25 24.92
CA THR A 254 44.52 32.49 24.31
C THR A 254 43.62 32.82 23.11
N GLU A 255 42.56 33.60 23.31
CA GLU A 255 42.53 35.06 23.14
C GLU A 255 42.35 35.48 21.67
N ILE A 256 41.36 36.34 21.53
CA ILE A 256 40.84 37.07 20.38
C ILE A 256 41.98 37.85 19.67
N GLN A 257 41.99 37.95 18.33
CA GLN A 257 41.72 39.21 17.60
C GLN A 257 41.96 39.15 16.08
N GLU A 258 41.00 39.77 15.38
CA GLU A 258 40.90 40.28 14.01
C GLU A 258 42.14 40.34 13.10
N SER A 259 41.97 39.91 11.84
CA SER A 259 42.10 40.73 10.61
C SER A 259 41.62 39.96 9.39
#